data_AF-A0A443CD10-F1
#
_entry.id   AF-A0A443CD10-F1
#
_cell.length_a   1.000
_cell.length_b   1.000
_cell.length_c   1.000
_cell.angle_alpha   90.00
_cell.angle_beta   90.00
_cell.angle_gamma   90.00
#
_symmetry.space_group_name_H-M   'P 1'
#
loop_
_entity.id
_entity.type
_entity.pdbx_description
1 polymer ?
#
loop_
_entity_poly.entity_id
_entity_poly.type
_entity_poly.pdbx_seq_one_letter_code
_entity_poly.pdbx_strand_id
1 'polypeptide(L)'
;MAKLTVDQYLAAAAARLAHLTQAYAIVFFASIATMFAILAYASSAGLAARFALATIVVAITVYGLLAAKAAYDDLKAMLDDAVDDFSGSSFGAHLKQIRVALFTAASAILVLAMGVTQLWAIISA
;
A
#
# COMPACT_ATOMS: atom_id res chain seq x y z
N MET A 1 -9.40 -19.82 15.95
CA MET A 1 -8.95 -18.67 16.76
C MET A 1 -10.06 -18.31 17.74
N ALA A 2 -9.77 -17.72 18.90
CA ALA A 2 -10.81 -17.24 19.80
C ALA A 2 -11.63 -16.16 19.09
N LYS A 3 -12.97 -16.27 19.11
CA LYS A 3 -13.85 -15.29 18.45
C LYS A 3 -13.71 -13.94 19.13
N LEU A 4 -13.32 -12.93 18.36
CA LEU A 4 -13.27 -11.54 18.82
C LEU A 4 -14.68 -11.05 19.13
N THR A 5 -14.84 -10.21 20.15
CA THR A 5 -16.11 -9.50 20.36
C THR A 5 -16.33 -8.47 19.24
N VAL A 6 -17.57 -8.01 19.07
CA VAL A 6 -17.90 -6.99 18.05
C VAL A 6 -17.03 -5.74 18.21
N ASP A 7 -16.81 -5.29 19.45
CA ASP A 7 -15.97 -4.13 19.74
C ASP A 7 -14.50 -4.36 19.37
N GLN A 8 -13.97 -5.57 19.62
CA GLN A 8 -12.62 -5.95 19.24
C GLN A 8 -12.46 -6.03 17.71
N TYR A 9 -13.47 -6.52 17.00
CA TYR A 9 -13.48 -6.57 15.54
C TYR A 9 -13.50 -5.16 14.93
N LEU A 10 -14.36 -4.26 15.44
CA LEU A 10 -14.42 -2.87 14.99
C LEU A 10 -13.10 -2.13 15.26
N ALA A 11 -12.53 -2.30 16.46
CA ALA A 11 -11.24 -1.69 16.81
C ALA A 11 -10.09 -2.20 15.92
N ALA A 12 -10.04 -3.51 15.66
CA ALA A 12 -9.03 -4.11 14.78
C ALA A 12 -9.16 -3.58 13.33
N ALA A 13 -10.39 -3.53 12.79
CA ALA A 13 -10.62 -3.03 11.43
C ALA A 13 -10.24 -1.55 11.30
N ALA A 14 -10.61 -0.73 12.28
CA ALA A 14 -10.23 0.68 12.33
C ALA A 14 -8.71 0.86 12.39
N ALA A 15 -8.00 0.08 13.20
CA ALA A 15 -6.55 0.12 13.29
C ALA A 15 -5.87 -0.25 11.95
N ARG A 16 -6.39 -1.25 11.22
CA ARG A 16 -5.85 -1.63 9.90
C ARG A 16 -6.13 -0.58 8.83
N LEU A 17 -7.31 0.05 8.86
CA LEU A 17 -7.63 1.16 7.97
C LEU A 17 -6.75 2.40 8.26
N ALA A 18 -6.50 2.70 9.53
CA ALA A 18 -5.59 3.77 9.93
C ALA A 18 -4.16 3.49 9.46
N HIS A 19 -3.68 2.25 9.63
CA HIS A 19 -2.37 1.83 9.12
C HIS A 19 -2.27 1.94 7.60
N LEU A 20 -3.29 1.51 6.84
CA LEU A 20 -3.35 1.71 5.39
C LEU A 20 -3.26 3.19 5.02
N THR A 21 -4.07 4.02 5.67
CA THR A 21 -4.09 5.48 5.43
C THR A 21 -2.71 6.08 5.67
N GLN A 22 -2.06 5.71 6.76
CA GLN A 22 -0.71 6.19 7.09
C GLN A 22 0.34 5.71 6.09
N ALA A 23 0.30 4.43 5.70
CA ALA A 23 1.20 3.88 4.70
C ALA A 23 1.09 4.62 3.36
N TYR A 24 -0.14 4.86 2.87
CA TYR A 24 -0.35 5.65 1.65
C TYR A 24 0.12 7.09 1.80
N ALA A 25 -0.18 7.75 2.92
CA ALA A 25 0.28 9.12 3.16
C ALA A 25 1.81 9.22 3.09
N ILE A 26 2.53 8.28 3.71
CA ILE A 26 4.00 8.20 3.66
C ILE A 26 4.48 7.97 2.23
N VAL A 27 3.91 6.98 1.53
CA VAL A 27 4.32 6.64 0.15
C VAL A 27 4.07 7.82 -0.79
N PHE A 28 2.92 8.47 -0.72
CA PHE A 28 2.61 9.64 -1.55
C PHE A 28 3.54 10.80 -1.25
N PHE A 29 3.71 11.15 0.03
CA PHE A 29 4.58 12.26 0.41
C PHE A 29 6.03 12.02 0.00
N ALA A 30 6.57 10.82 0.30
CA ALA A 30 7.92 10.45 -0.08
C ALA A 30 8.09 10.45 -1.60
N SER A 31 7.13 9.89 -2.34
CA SER A 31 7.18 9.87 -3.80
C SER A 31 7.16 11.29 -4.40
N ILE A 32 6.32 12.19 -3.88
CA ILE A 32 6.30 13.59 -4.32
C ILE A 32 7.65 14.26 -4.03
N ALA A 33 8.19 14.10 -2.82
CA ALA A 33 9.48 14.68 -2.44
C ALA A 33 10.61 14.14 -3.34
N THR A 34 10.64 12.84 -3.61
CA THR A 34 11.63 12.23 -4.51
C THR A 34 11.47 12.71 -5.94
N MET A 35 10.24 12.89 -6.43
CA MET A 35 10.00 13.49 -7.76
C MET A 35 10.61 14.89 -7.87
N PHE A 36 10.39 15.76 -6.88
CA PHE A 36 11.01 17.09 -6.87
C PHE A 36 12.55 17.02 -6.83
N ALA A 37 13.11 16.11 -6.03
CA ALA A 37 14.56 15.92 -5.97
C ALA A 37 15.13 15.47 -7.33
N ILE A 38 14.44 14.56 -8.03
CA ILE A 38 14.83 14.11 -9.38
C ILE A 38 14.79 15.28 -10.35
N LEU A 39 13.68 16.02 -10.42
CA LEU A 39 13.53 17.12 -11.37
C LEU A 39 14.51 18.26 -11.12
N ALA A 40 14.83 18.56 -9.86
CA ALA A 40 15.73 19.64 -9.50
C ALA A 40 17.21 19.29 -9.65
N TYR A 41 17.60 18.03 -9.41
CA TYR A 41 19.01 17.66 -9.25
C TYR A 41 19.51 16.56 -10.19
N ALA A 42 18.66 15.70 -10.77
CA ALA A 42 19.16 14.54 -11.51
C ALA A 42 20.00 14.92 -12.74
N SER A 43 19.63 15.99 -13.45
CA SER A 43 20.31 16.43 -14.69
C SER A 43 21.74 16.92 -14.46
N SER A 44 22.04 17.47 -13.28
CA SER A 44 23.38 17.98 -12.91
C SER A 44 24.13 17.06 -11.94
N ALA A 45 23.46 16.02 -11.42
CA ALA A 45 24.04 15.08 -10.47
C ALA A 45 25.02 14.11 -11.13
N GLY A 46 26.16 13.86 -10.46
CA GLY A 46 27.07 12.78 -10.82
C GLY A 46 26.47 11.39 -10.60
N LEU A 47 27.10 10.37 -11.19
CA LEU A 47 26.59 8.99 -11.24
C LEU A 47 26.23 8.41 -9.86
N ALA A 48 27.08 8.63 -8.85
CA ALA A 48 26.83 8.14 -7.49
C ALA A 48 25.55 8.73 -6.86
N ALA A 49 25.27 10.01 -7.09
CA ALA A 49 24.07 10.67 -6.58
C ALA A 49 22.80 10.19 -7.30
N ARG A 50 22.89 9.92 -8.61
CA ARG A 50 21.79 9.29 -9.37
C ARG A 50 21.46 7.89 -8.86
N PHE A 51 22.47 7.08 -8.52
CA PHE A 51 22.26 5.77 -7.89
C PHE A 51 21.64 5.87 -6.50
N ALA A 52 22.04 6.86 -5.69
CA ALA A 52 21.43 7.11 -4.39
C ALA A 52 19.95 7.46 -4.53
N LEU A 53 19.59 8.35 -5.48
CA LEU A 53 18.20 8.67 -5.80
C LEU A 53 17.41 7.43 -6.25
N ALA A 54 17.98 6.62 -7.15
CA ALA A 54 17.33 5.39 -7.62
C ALA A 54 17.08 4.40 -6.47
N THR A 55 18.04 4.28 -5.54
CA THR A 55 17.90 3.43 -4.35
C THR A 55 16.77 3.90 -3.44
N ILE A 56 16.62 5.21 -3.25
CA ILE A 56 15.52 5.78 -2.47
C ILE A 56 14.17 5.47 -3.12
N VAL A 57 14.05 5.64 -4.44
CA VAL A 57 12.83 5.29 -5.19
C VAL A 57 12.47 3.82 -5.00
N VAL A 58 13.45 2.91 -5.12
CA VAL A 58 13.23 1.48 -4.90
C VAL A 58 12.78 1.21 -3.47
N ALA A 59 13.42 1.81 -2.47
CA ALA A 59 13.07 1.62 -1.06
C ALA A 59 11.63 2.07 -0.76
N ILE A 60 11.22 3.24 -1.25
CA ILE A 60 9.85 3.75 -1.09
C ILE A 60 8.84 2.83 -1.78
N THR A 61 9.16 2.36 -2.99
CA THR A 61 8.30 1.45 -3.76
C THR A 61 8.09 0.12 -3.03
N VAL A 62 9.19 -0.49 -2.56
CA VAL A 62 9.15 -1.75 -1.81
C VAL A 62 8.38 -1.57 -0.49
N TYR A 63 8.66 -0.49 0.24
CA TYR A 63 7.93 -0.17 1.46
C TYR A 63 6.42 -0.04 1.20
N GLY A 64 6.02 0.71 0.18
CA GLY A 64 4.61 0.90 -0.15
C GLY A 64 3.90 -0.40 -0.51
N LEU A 65 4.56 -1.28 -1.28
CA LEU A 65 4.03 -2.60 -1.62
C LEU A 65 3.85 -3.48 -0.38
N LEU A 66 4.87 -3.56 0.48
CA LEU A 66 4.84 -4.43 1.65
C LEU A 66 3.87 -3.93 2.72
N ALA A 67 3.86 -2.63 2.99
CA ALA A 67 2.97 -2.03 3.99
C ALA A 67 1.49 -2.13 3.59
N ALA A 68 1.17 -1.87 2.31
CA ALA A 68 -0.18 -2.03 1.80
C ALA A 68 -0.60 -3.50 1.80
N LYS A 69 0.26 -4.41 1.32
CA LYS A 69 -0.03 -5.85 1.29
C LYS A 69 -0.32 -6.40 2.68
N ALA A 70 0.52 -6.11 3.66
CA ALA A 70 0.34 -6.61 5.03
C ALA A 70 -1.02 -6.19 5.62
N ALA A 71 -1.41 -4.93 5.41
CA ALA A 71 -2.69 -4.46 5.94
C ALA A 71 -3.91 -4.99 5.16
N TYR A 72 -3.80 -5.23 3.85
CA TYR A 72 -4.85 -5.90 3.08
C TYR A 72 -5.00 -7.38 3.42
N ASP A 73 -3.88 -8.09 3.66
CA ASP A 73 -3.92 -9.49 4.09
C ASP A 73 -4.63 -9.63 5.44
N ASP A 74 -4.35 -8.72 6.39
CA ASP A 74 -5.05 -8.68 7.68
C ASP A 74 -6.54 -8.38 7.52
N LEU A 75 -6.91 -7.40 6.68
CA LEU A 75 -8.32 -7.10 6.39
C LEU A 75 -9.04 -8.26 5.70
N LYS A 76 -8.35 -9.00 4.83
CA LYS A 76 -8.89 -10.18 4.19
C LYS A 76 -9.15 -11.29 5.20
N ALA A 77 -8.21 -11.57 6.10
CA ALA A 77 -8.40 -12.58 7.14
C ALA A 77 -9.61 -12.24 8.03
N MET A 78 -9.73 -10.96 8.43
CA MET A 78 -10.89 -10.49 9.18
C MET A 78 -12.21 -10.64 8.41
N LEU A 79 -12.20 -10.33 7.11
CA LEU A 79 -13.37 -10.49 6.24
C LEU A 79 -13.78 -11.96 6.13
N ASP A 80 -12.82 -12.86 5.92
CA ASP A 80 -13.07 -14.30 5.79
C ASP A 80 -13.68 -14.86 7.10
N ASP A 81 -13.15 -14.47 8.27
CA ASP A 81 -13.71 -14.81 9.59
C ASP A 81 -15.15 -14.30 9.75
N ALA A 82 -15.43 -13.06 9.32
CA ALA A 82 -16.78 -12.49 9.41
C ALA A 82 -17.78 -13.14 8.44
N VAL A 83 -17.34 -13.54 7.25
CA VAL A 83 -18.18 -14.25 6.27
C VAL A 83 -18.64 -15.59 6.83
N ASP A 84 -17.76 -16.32 7.50
CA ASP A 84 -18.09 -17.60 8.12
C ASP A 84 -19.11 -17.44 9.25
N ASP A 85 -18.91 -16.43 10.10
CA ASP A 85 -19.81 -16.12 11.22
C ASP A 85 -21.20 -15.64 10.79
N PHE A 86 -21.31 -14.95 9.65
CA PHE A 86 -22.57 -14.43 9.11
C PHE A 86 -23.11 -15.21 7.91
N SER A 87 -22.61 -16.42 7.66
CA SER A 87 -22.85 -17.22 6.45
C SER A 87 -24.34 -17.51 6.14
N GLY A 88 -25.21 -17.49 7.15
CA GLY A 88 -26.67 -17.66 7.00
C GLY A 88 -27.47 -16.37 6.78
N SER A 89 -26.82 -15.20 6.71
CA SER A 89 -27.49 -13.89 6.64
C SER A 89 -27.28 -13.17 5.30
N SER A 90 -28.19 -12.25 4.96
CA SER A 90 -28.04 -11.35 3.81
C SER A 90 -26.80 -10.45 3.92
N PHE A 91 -26.33 -10.20 5.14
CA PHE A 91 -25.11 -9.45 5.42
C PHE A 91 -23.85 -10.25 5.01
N GLY A 92 -23.77 -11.53 5.38
CA GLY A 92 -22.68 -12.41 4.93
C GLY A 92 -22.60 -12.55 3.41
N ALA A 93 -23.75 -12.54 2.72
CA ALA A 93 -23.79 -12.53 1.26
C ALA A 93 -23.20 -11.26 0.62
N HIS A 94 -23.35 -10.09 1.28
CA HIS A 94 -22.72 -8.85 0.83
C HIS A 94 -21.21 -8.83 1.12
N LEU A 95 -20.78 -9.35 2.28
CA LEU A 95 -19.36 -9.42 2.62
C LEU A 95 -18.56 -10.26 1.61
N LYS A 96 -19.14 -11.36 1.11
CA LYS A 96 -18.53 -12.20 0.04
C LYS A 96 -18.26 -11.44 -1.27
N GLN A 97 -18.92 -10.30 -1.51
CA GLN A 97 -18.72 -9.51 -2.72
C GLN A 97 -17.49 -8.59 -2.64
N ILE A 98 -16.92 -8.38 -1.44
CA ILE A 98 -15.76 -7.50 -1.25
C ILE A 98 -14.51 -8.20 -1.79
N ARG A 99 -14.06 -7.74 -2.96
CA ARG A 99 -12.85 -8.27 -3.62
C ARG A 99 -11.58 -7.58 -3.11
N VAL A 100 -11.14 -7.90 -1.89
CA VAL A 100 -9.90 -7.32 -1.29
C VAL A 100 -8.70 -7.49 -2.23
N ALA A 101 -8.58 -8.63 -2.91
CA ALA A 101 -7.51 -8.90 -3.88
C ALA A 101 -7.46 -7.89 -5.04
N LEU A 102 -8.61 -7.36 -5.49
CA LEU A 102 -8.65 -6.34 -6.54
C LEU A 102 -8.04 -5.03 -6.04
N PHE A 103 -8.37 -4.63 -4.80
CA PHE A 103 -7.78 -3.44 -4.18
C PHE A 103 -6.28 -3.61 -3.97
N THR A 104 -5.82 -4.77 -3.48
CA THR A 104 -4.40 -5.06 -3.35
C THR A 104 -3.65 -4.97 -4.68
N ALA A 105 -4.20 -5.57 -5.74
CA ALA A 105 -3.60 -5.53 -7.06
C ALA A 105 -3.56 -4.11 -7.64
N ALA A 106 -4.67 -3.37 -7.55
CA ALA A 106 -4.74 -1.99 -8.03
C ALA A 106 -3.72 -1.09 -7.32
N SER A 107 -3.60 -1.21 -6.00
CA SER A 107 -2.64 -0.46 -5.21
C SER A 107 -1.19 -0.83 -5.54
N ALA A 108 -0.92 -2.12 -5.73
CA ALA A 108 0.41 -2.57 -6.13
C ALA A 108 0.82 -2.01 -7.50
N ILE A 109 -0.11 -2.03 -8.47
CA ILE A 109 0.10 -1.46 -9.80
C ILE A 109 0.39 0.05 -9.69
N LEU A 110 -0.37 0.79 -8.89
CA LEU A 110 -0.17 2.22 -8.72
C LEU A 110 1.21 2.54 -8.14
N VAL A 111 1.60 1.89 -7.05
CA VAL A 111 2.90 2.11 -6.39
C VAL A 111 4.06 1.72 -7.33
N LEU A 112 3.93 0.60 -8.05
CA LEU A 112 4.92 0.19 -9.05
C LEU A 112 5.02 1.19 -10.20
N ALA A 113 3.90 1.67 -10.72
CA ALA A 113 3.89 2.65 -11.81
C ALA A 113 4.60 3.95 -11.40
N MET A 114 4.37 4.41 -10.16
CA MET A 114 5.07 5.57 -9.61
C MET A 114 6.58 5.33 -9.53
N GLY A 115 7.02 4.21 -8.94
CA GLY A 115 8.43 3.86 -8.81
C GLY A 115 9.15 3.72 -10.15
N VAL A 116 8.55 2.98 -11.11
CA VAL A 116 9.11 2.79 -12.45
C VAL A 116 9.24 4.12 -13.19
N THR A 117 8.23 4.99 -13.09
CA THR A 117 8.26 6.32 -13.73
C THR A 117 9.39 7.19 -13.16
N GLN A 118 9.60 7.16 -11.85
CA GLN A 118 10.69 7.91 -11.20
C GLN A 118 12.07 7.35 -11.55
N LEU A 119 12.22 6.02 -11.60
CA LEU A 119 13.45 5.39 -12.06
C LEU A 119 13.77 5.75 -13.52
N TRP A 120 12.75 5.73 -14.38
CA TRP A 120 12.90 6.17 -15.76
C TRP A 120 13.38 7.63 -15.84
N ALA A 121 12.76 8.53 -15.07
CA ALA A 121 13.14 9.94 -15.02
C ALA A 121 14.59 10.16 -14.58
N ILE A 122 15.10 9.35 -13.64
CA ILE A 122 16.51 9.40 -13.21
C ILE A 122 17.45 8.96 -14.33
N ILE A 123 17.10 7.89 -15.04
CA ILE A 123 17.93 7.32 -16.13
C ILE A 123 17.94 8.24 -17.35
N SER A 124 16.83 8.95 -17.61
CA SER A 124 16.70 9.86 -18.75
C SER A 124 17.24 11.27 -18.52
N ALA A 125 17.53 11.64 -17.26
CA ALA A 125 18.12 12.94 -16.89
C ALA A 125 19.63 12.97 -17.14
#